data_AF-A0A357AAT8-F1
#
_entry.id   AF-A0A357AAT8-F1
#
_cell.length_a   1.000
_cell.length_b   1.000
_cell.length_c   1.000
_cell.angle_alpha   90.00
_cell.angle_beta   90.00
_cell.angle_gamma   90.00
#
_symmetry.space_group_name_H-M   'P 1'
#
loop_
_entity.id
_entity.type
_entity.pdbx_description
1 polymer ?
#
loop_
_entity_poly.entity_id
_entity_poly.type
_entity_poly.pdbx_seq_one_letter_code
_entity_poly.pdbx_strand_id
1 'polypeptide(L)'
;MEPIAAPQPSPPKPTPSKVEVKAPEPEPEPETWSPIPPLGENTEDYTDQPLPPPPAPEPEPLPELEEEFDFTDISLKIDMELKHIGWNSKRESEYLKRIYGKNKRMILGDREMKEFLEYLQTYAQTDVELKKVGWSAQQGKDYLKSQYPDSQGSRLMLTCSQMKEFLDYLQQTASSNEEFF
;
A
#
# COMPACT_ATOMS: atom_id res chain seq x y z
N MET A 1 -39.09 -7.50 -40.24
CA MET A 1 -39.48 -7.00 -38.91
C MET A 1 -38.18 -6.77 -38.14
N GLU A 2 -37.76 -5.51 -38.06
CA GLU A 2 -36.56 -5.10 -37.31
C GLU A 2 -36.87 -5.09 -35.81
N PRO A 3 -35.95 -5.53 -34.92
CA PRO A 3 -36.09 -5.25 -33.51
C PRO A 3 -35.68 -3.80 -33.20
N ILE A 4 -36.64 -3.10 -32.61
CA ILE A 4 -36.65 -1.68 -32.21
C ILE A 4 -35.54 -1.41 -31.18
N ALA A 5 -34.78 -0.35 -31.43
CA ALA A 5 -33.81 0.21 -30.50
C ALA A 5 -34.47 0.68 -29.19
N ALA A 6 -34.00 0.15 -28.06
CA ALA A 6 -34.34 0.64 -26.73
C ALA A 6 -33.33 1.72 -26.27
N PRO A 7 -33.77 2.75 -25.52
CA PRO A 7 -33.02 3.98 -25.31
C PRO A 7 -31.84 3.81 -24.35
N GLN A 8 -30.67 4.37 -24.72
CA GLN A 8 -29.51 4.50 -23.85
C GLN A 8 -29.79 5.55 -22.74
N PRO A 9 -29.52 5.25 -21.46
CA PRO A 9 -29.53 6.27 -20.41
C PRO A 9 -28.29 7.17 -20.58
N SER A 10 -28.53 8.46 -20.82
CA SER A 10 -27.46 9.47 -20.81
C SER A 10 -26.93 9.67 -19.38
N PRO A 11 -25.61 9.81 -19.17
CA PRO A 11 -25.06 10.04 -17.84
C PRO A 11 -25.49 11.41 -17.30
N PRO A 12 -25.79 11.53 -16.00
CA PRO A 12 -26.15 12.81 -15.40
C PRO A 12 -24.95 13.77 -15.44
N LYS A 13 -25.20 14.99 -15.92
CA LYS A 13 -24.26 16.11 -15.90
C LYS A 13 -23.96 16.48 -14.43
N PRO A 14 -22.69 16.67 -14.03
CA PRO A 14 -22.38 17.13 -12.68
C PRO A 14 -22.67 18.63 -12.57
N THR A 15 -23.68 19.01 -11.80
CA THR A 15 -23.79 20.36 -11.27
C THR A 15 -22.95 20.47 -9.99
N PRO A 16 -22.18 21.56 -9.81
CA PRO A 16 -21.20 21.67 -8.74
C PRO A 16 -21.87 21.87 -7.37
N SER A 17 -21.48 21.04 -6.40
CA SER A 17 -21.73 21.28 -4.98
C SER A 17 -21.11 22.60 -4.56
N LYS A 18 -21.95 23.55 -4.16
CA LYS A 18 -21.55 24.74 -3.43
C LYS A 18 -21.10 24.32 -2.03
N VAL A 19 -19.79 24.17 -1.87
CA VAL A 19 -19.14 24.00 -0.56
C VAL A 19 -19.25 25.32 0.18
N GLU A 20 -19.98 25.31 1.29
CA GLU A 20 -20.01 26.41 2.25
C GLU A 20 -18.64 26.47 2.94
N VAL A 21 -17.95 27.58 2.68
CA VAL A 21 -16.67 27.93 3.25
C VAL A 21 -16.89 28.38 4.70
N LYS A 22 -16.23 27.72 5.64
CA LYS A 22 -15.85 28.33 6.92
C LYS A 22 -14.41 27.96 7.25
N ALA A 23 -13.51 28.87 6.93
CA ALA A 23 -12.15 28.96 7.46
C ALA A 23 -12.17 29.82 8.74
N PRO A 24 -11.05 30.02 9.46
CA PRO A 24 -9.91 29.14 9.77
C PRO A 24 -9.73 29.00 11.31
N GLU A 25 -8.99 28.02 11.80
CA GLU A 25 -8.35 28.12 13.13
C GLU A 25 -6.91 27.61 13.02
N PRO A 26 -5.93 28.53 13.02
CA PRO A 26 -4.52 28.21 13.18
C PRO A 26 -4.08 28.52 14.62
N GLU A 27 -3.79 27.50 15.42
CA GLU A 27 -2.97 27.61 16.64
C GLU A 27 -2.35 26.22 16.88
N PRO A 28 -1.02 26.09 16.90
CA PRO A 28 -0.10 26.65 17.91
C PRO A 28 0.86 27.66 17.25
N GLU A 29 1.53 28.59 17.93
CA GLU A 29 2.69 28.45 18.84
C GLU A 29 2.84 29.79 19.64
N PRO A 30 3.54 29.86 20.79
CA PRO A 30 5.00 29.82 20.75
C PRO A 30 5.65 28.99 21.86
N GLU A 31 6.73 28.33 21.48
CA GLU A 31 7.69 27.73 22.41
C GLU A 31 8.20 28.78 23.39
N THR A 32 7.88 28.57 24.65
CA THR A 32 8.42 29.31 25.78
C THR A 32 9.92 29.06 25.83
N TRP A 33 10.70 30.03 25.38
CA TRP A 33 12.14 30.08 25.60
C TRP A 33 12.42 29.93 27.11
N SER A 34 12.94 28.77 27.50
CA SER A 34 13.54 28.60 28.84
C SER A 34 14.89 29.31 28.85
N PRO A 35 15.18 30.23 29.80
CA PRO A 35 16.50 30.80 29.93
C PRO A 35 17.48 29.74 30.46
N ILE A 36 18.60 29.59 29.76
CA ILE A 36 19.75 28.78 30.18
C ILE A 36 20.40 29.46 31.40
N PRO A 37 20.61 28.78 32.54
CA PRO A 37 21.33 29.33 33.68
C PRO A 37 22.83 29.47 33.38
N PRO A 38 23.53 30.45 34.00
CA PRO A 38 24.89 30.79 33.65
C PRO A 38 25.89 29.70 34.03
N LEU A 39 26.86 29.54 33.13
CA LEU A 39 28.08 28.76 33.21
C LEU A 39 28.77 28.94 34.58
N GLY A 40 28.70 27.90 35.40
CA GLY A 40 29.46 27.81 36.65
C GLY A 40 30.93 27.50 36.34
N GLU A 41 31.76 28.52 36.45
CA GLU A 41 33.21 28.42 36.61
C GLU A 41 33.50 27.69 37.93
N ASN A 42 34.08 26.49 37.86
CA ASN A 42 34.74 25.89 39.00
C ASN A 42 36.07 25.27 38.55
N THR A 43 37.11 26.06 38.75
CA THR A 43 38.50 25.61 38.81
C THR A 43 38.70 24.88 40.12
N GLU A 44 38.87 23.55 40.10
CA GLU A 44 39.58 22.84 41.17
C GLU A 44 40.46 21.73 40.56
N ASP A 45 41.74 22.03 40.61
CA ASP A 45 42.92 21.17 40.62
C ASP A 45 42.74 19.94 41.53
N TYR A 46 42.99 18.71 41.05
CA TYR A 46 43.80 17.70 41.74
C TYR A 46 43.92 16.36 40.96
N THR A 47 45.17 15.89 40.91
CA THR A 47 45.64 14.49 40.90
C THR A 47 45.61 13.70 39.59
N ASP A 48 46.79 13.69 38.98
CA ASP A 48 47.35 12.60 38.18
C ASP A 48 47.39 11.30 39.02
N GLN A 49 46.48 10.37 38.71
CA GLN A 49 46.57 8.99 39.16
C GLN A 49 46.30 8.08 37.95
N PRO A 50 47.25 7.21 37.54
CA PRO A 50 47.00 6.31 36.42
C PRO A 50 45.95 5.29 36.83
N LEU A 51 44.78 5.38 36.18
CA LEU A 51 43.71 4.40 36.29
C LEU A 51 44.21 3.04 35.78
N PRO A 52 43.89 1.91 36.44
CA PRO A 52 44.09 0.60 35.84
C PRO A 52 43.27 0.51 34.54
N PRO A 53 43.75 -0.17 33.48
CA PRO A 53 42.97 -0.34 32.27
C PRO A 53 41.65 -1.06 32.63
N PRO A 54 40.50 -0.59 32.14
CA PRO A 54 39.26 -1.33 32.31
C PRO A 54 39.43 -2.73 31.70
N PRO A 55 38.80 -3.78 32.29
CA PRO A 55 38.77 -5.08 31.63
C PRO A 55 38.22 -4.89 30.23
N ALA A 56 38.91 -5.46 29.23
CA ALA A 56 38.49 -5.41 27.84
C ALA A 56 37.01 -5.80 27.75
N PRO A 57 36.18 -5.08 26.96
CA PRO A 57 34.78 -5.43 26.83
C PRO A 57 34.71 -6.87 26.34
N GLU A 58 34.15 -7.74 27.19
CA GLU A 58 33.59 -9.02 26.77
C GLU A 58 32.68 -8.71 25.57
N PRO A 59 32.77 -9.44 24.45
CA PRO A 59 31.99 -9.09 23.26
C PRO A 59 30.52 -9.13 23.63
N GLU A 60 29.93 -7.95 23.82
CA GLU A 60 28.50 -7.79 23.92
C GLU A 60 27.91 -8.46 22.67
N PRO A 61 26.85 -9.29 22.81
CA PRO A 61 26.17 -9.82 21.65
C PRO A 61 25.75 -8.62 20.79
N LEU A 62 26.34 -8.51 19.60
CA LEU A 62 25.92 -7.58 18.55
C LEU A 62 24.38 -7.60 18.52
N PRO A 63 23.70 -6.44 18.53
CA PRO A 63 22.26 -6.43 18.38
C PRO A 63 21.94 -7.25 17.15
N GLU A 64 21.22 -8.35 17.38
CA GLU A 64 20.63 -9.18 16.35
C GLU A 64 19.93 -8.18 15.45
N LEU A 65 20.33 -8.14 14.17
CA LEU A 65 19.84 -7.21 13.17
C LEU A 65 18.34 -7.49 13.05
N GLU A 66 17.54 -6.90 13.94
CA GLU A 66 16.10 -6.84 13.86
C GLU A 66 15.86 -6.32 12.46
N GLU A 67 15.33 -7.17 11.57
CA GLU A 67 15.08 -6.86 10.17
C GLU A 67 14.41 -5.48 10.12
N GLU A 68 15.22 -4.44 9.89
CA GLU A 68 14.75 -3.08 9.80
C GLU A 68 13.73 -3.15 8.68
N PHE A 69 12.45 -2.96 9.03
CA PHE A 69 11.39 -3.06 8.06
C PHE A 69 11.69 -2.04 6.97
N ASP A 70 12.17 -2.51 5.83
CA ASP A 70 12.69 -1.67 4.76
C ASP A 70 11.51 -1.02 4.00
N PHE A 71 10.87 -0.04 4.62
CA PHE A 71 9.83 0.79 4.00
C PHE A 71 10.28 1.33 2.64
N THR A 72 11.57 1.66 2.52
CA THR A 72 12.19 2.13 1.29
C THR A 72 12.14 1.06 0.20
N ASP A 73 12.53 -0.18 0.49
CA ASP A 73 12.53 -1.28 -0.49
C ASP A 73 11.11 -1.67 -0.90
N ILE A 74 10.18 -1.76 0.06
CA ILE A 74 8.77 -2.06 -0.23
C ILE A 74 8.14 -0.94 -1.07
N SER A 75 8.45 0.32 -0.77
CA SER A 75 7.94 1.46 -1.56
C SER A 75 8.45 1.41 -3.01
N LEU A 76 9.73 1.10 -3.21
CA LEU A 76 10.31 0.92 -4.54
C LEU A 76 9.66 -0.24 -5.29
N LYS A 77 9.43 -1.39 -4.65
CA LYS A 77 8.72 -2.52 -5.23
C LYS A 77 7.28 -2.14 -5.62
N ILE A 78 6.58 -1.40 -4.77
CA ILE A 78 5.24 -0.89 -5.09
C ILE A 78 5.30 0.01 -6.34
N ASP A 79 6.26 0.91 -6.45
CA ASP A 79 6.41 1.78 -7.63
C ASP A 79 6.67 0.97 -8.91
N MET A 80 7.48 -0.09 -8.81
CA MET A 80 7.73 -1.01 -9.93
C MET A 80 6.46 -1.73 -10.36
N GLU A 81 5.69 -2.27 -9.41
CA GLU A 81 4.44 -2.96 -9.71
C GLU A 81 3.37 -2.02 -10.29
N LEU A 82 3.20 -0.83 -9.71
CA LEU A 82 2.27 0.18 -10.23
C LEU A 82 2.60 0.55 -11.68
N LYS A 83 3.89 0.72 -12.00
CA LYS A 83 4.37 0.97 -13.36
C LYS A 83 4.10 -0.22 -14.28
N HIS A 84 4.32 -1.44 -13.79
CA HIS A 84 4.11 -2.67 -14.54
C HIS A 84 2.64 -2.87 -14.95
N ILE A 85 1.71 -2.65 -14.02
CA ILE A 85 0.25 -2.77 -14.28
C ILE A 85 -0.37 -1.48 -14.87
N GLY A 86 0.43 -0.43 -15.08
CA GLY A 86 -0.01 0.85 -15.65
C GLY A 86 -0.99 1.62 -14.76
N TRP A 87 -0.90 1.48 -13.44
CA TRP A 87 -1.68 2.28 -12.51
C TRP A 87 -1.06 3.66 -12.31
N ASN A 88 -1.92 4.67 -12.22
CA ASN A 88 -1.53 6.02 -11.84
C ASN A 88 -1.83 6.26 -10.37
N SER A 89 -1.28 7.35 -9.81
CA SER A 89 -1.46 7.72 -8.41
C SER A 89 -2.93 7.90 -8.00
N LYS A 90 -3.82 8.21 -8.95
CA LYS A 90 -5.26 8.30 -8.68
C LYS A 90 -5.84 6.92 -8.35
N ARG A 91 -5.58 5.90 -9.16
CA ARG A 91 -6.06 4.52 -8.91
C ARG A 91 -5.47 3.94 -7.63
N GLU A 92 -4.18 4.19 -7.41
CA GLU A 92 -3.50 3.84 -6.16
C GLU A 92 -4.22 4.45 -4.96
N SER A 93 -4.42 5.77 -4.95
CA SER A 93 -5.08 6.48 -3.84
C SER A 93 -6.54 6.04 -3.64
N GLU A 94 -7.27 5.78 -4.72
CA GLU A 94 -8.64 5.24 -4.66
C GLU A 94 -8.68 3.85 -4.01
N TYR A 95 -7.74 2.96 -4.37
CA TYR A 95 -7.62 1.65 -3.77
C TYR A 95 -7.27 1.75 -2.28
N LEU A 96 -6.23 2.51 -1.93
CA LEU A 96 -5.81 2.68 -0.55
C LEU A 96 -6.94 3.25 0.32
N LYS A 97 -7.67 4.23 -0.20
CA LYS A 97 -8.78 4.87 0.53
C LYS A 97 -9.91 3.88 0.78
N ARG A 98 -10.17 3.00 -0.18
CA ARG A 98 -11.23 1.99 -0.09
C ARG A 98 -10.90 0.88 0.89
N ILE A 99 -9.66 0.37 0.85
CA ILE A 99 -9.26 -0.82 1.62
C ILE A 99 -8.78 -0.45 3.03
N TYR A 100 -7.97 0.60 3.14
CA TYR A 100 -7.34 1.00 4.40
C TYR A 100 -7.94 2.28 5.01
N GLY A 101 -8.85 2.96 4.30
CA GLY A 101 -9.34 4.29 4.71
C GLY A 101 -8.31 5.41 4.52
N LYS A 102 -7.17 5.12 3.91
CA LYS A 102 -5.99 5.98 3.81
C LYS A 102 -5.70 6.34 2.36
N ASN A 103 -5.33 7.58 2.06
CA ASN A 103 -5.15 8.02 0.66
C ASN A 103 -3.68 8.11 0.21
N LYS A 104 -2.72 7.83 1.09
CA LYS A 104 -1.27 7.91 0.82
C LYS A 104 -0.55 6.68 1.39
N ARG A 105 0.51 6.23 0.72
CA ARG A 105 1.37 5.14 1.19
C ARG A 105 2.11 5.47 2.48
N MET A 106 2.57 6.72 2.63
CA MET A 106 3.34 7.17 3.79
C MET A 106 2.60 7.07 5.13
N ILE A 107 1.27 6.88 5.11
CA ILE A 107 0.44 6.71 6.32
C ILE A 107 -0.01 5.26 6.52
N LEU A 108 0.39 4.34 5.64
CA LEU A 108 0.19 2.90 5.82
C LEU A 108 1.20 2.41 6.86
N GLY A 109 0.76 1.50 7.73
CA GLY A 109 1.65 0.73 8.58
C GLY A 109 2.26 -0.44 7.82
N ASP A 110 3.23 -1.09 8.46
CA ASP A 110 4.06 -2.17 7.93
C ASP A 110 3.25 -3.28 7.26
N ARG A 111 2.21 -3.74 7.97
CA ARG A 111 1.32 -4.79 7.50
C ARG A 111 0.54 -4.35 6.26
N GLU A 112 -0.05 -3.17 6.30
CA GLU A 112 -0.87 -2.64 5.20
C GLU A 112 -0.02 -2.42 3.94
N MET A 113 1.23 -1.98 4.11
CA MET A 113 2.15 -1.75 3.00
C MET A 113 2.58 -3.08 2.35
N LYS A 114 2.87 -4.12 3.14
CA LYS A 114 3.13 -5.48 2.65
C LYS A 114 1.92 -6.06 1.94
N GLU A 115 0.73 -5.95 2.53
CA GLU A 115 -0.52 -6.42 1.91
C GLU A 115 -0.82 -5.68 0.60
N PHE A 116 -0.53 -4.38 0.53
CA PHE A 116 -0.73 -3.61 -0.69
C PHE A 116 0.24 -4.05 -1.80
N LEU A 117 1.52 -4.23 -1.48
CA LEU A 117 2.49 -4.79 -2.42
C LEU A 117 2.04 -6.16 -2.94
N GLU A 118 1.63 -7.04 -2.03
CA GLU A 118 1.15 -8.38 -2.38
C GLU A 118 -0.10 -8.33 -3.27
N TYR A 119 -1.03 -7.42 -2.99
CA TYR A 119 -2.19 -7.19 -3.85
C TYR A 119 -1.77 -6.80 -5.28
N LEU A 120 -0.82 -5.88 -5.43
CA LEU A 120 -0.35 -5.43 -6.74
C LEU A 120 0.32 -6.56 -7.53
N GLN A 121 1.15 -7.37 -6.86
CA GLN A 121 1.78 -8.55 -7.45
C GLN A 121 0.73 -9.57 -7.90
N THR A 122 -0.25 -9.86 -7.03
CA THR A 122 -1.35 -10.78 -7.35
C THR A 122 -2.20 -10.25 -8.51
N TYR A 123 -2.45 -8.94 -8.57
CA TYR A 123 -3.15 -8.28 -9.67
C TYR A 123 -2.40 -8.49 -11.00
N ALA A 124 -1.09 -8.21 -11.01
CA ALA A 124 -0.25 -8.39 -12.18
C ALA A 124 -0.22 -9.85 -12.64
N GLN A 125 -0.08 -10.79 -11.71
CA GLN A 125 -0.05 -12.22 -12.01
C GLN A 125 -1.39 -12.72 -12.55
N THR A 126 -2.50 -12.19 -12.07
CA THR A 126 -3.84 -12.51 -12.59
C THR A 126 -3.95 -12.21 -14.10
N ASP A 127 -3.33 -11.12 -14.59
CA ASP A 127 -3.29 -10.83 -16.03
C ASP A 127 -2.48 -11.84 -16.83
N VAL A 128 -1.45 -12.45 -16.22
CA VAL A 128 -0.66 -13.52 -16.83
C VAL A 128 -1.47 -14.81 -16.88
N GLU A 129 -2.10 -15.20 -15.78
CA GLU A 129 -2.88 -16.44 -15.71
C GLU A 129 -4.12 -16.38 -16.62
N LEU A 130 -4.81 -15.24 -16.69
CA LEU A 130 -5.91 -15.04 -17.64
C LEU A 130 -5.48 -15.32 -19.08
N LYS A 131 -4.29 -14.86 -19.47
CA LYS A 131 -3.73 -15.13 -20.81
C LYS A 131 -3.32 -16.60 -20.94
N LYS A 132 -2.75 -17.20 -19.89
CA LYS A 132 -2.34 -18.61 -19.86
C LYS A 132 -3.53 -19.54 -20.08
N VAL A 133 -4.67 -19.29 -19.44
CA VAL A 133 -5.90 -20.08 -19.62
C VAL A 133 -6.73 -19.69 -20.84
N GLY A 134 -6.30 -18.69 -21.62
CA GLY A 134 -7.03 -18.19 -22.79
C GLY A 134 -8.34 -17.47 -22.46
N TRP A 135 -8.50 -16.97 -21.23
CA TRP A 135 -9.68 -16.22 -20.83
C TRP A 135 -9.64 -14.79 -21.34
N SER A 136 -10.76 -14.34 -21.89
CA SER A 136 -10.97 -12.93 -22.22
C SER A 136 -11.23 -12.08 -20.97
N ALA A 137 -11.00 -10.77 -21.08
CA ALA A 137 -11.35 -9.82 -20.02
C ALA A 137 -12.84 -9.87 -19.65
N GLN A 138 -13.71 -10.22 -20.60
CA GLN A 138 -15.14 -10.37 -20.37
C GLN A 138 -15.46 -11.62 -19.53
N GLN A 139 -14.82 -12.76 -19.81
CA GLN A 139 -14.98 -13.97 -18.99
C GLN A 139 -14.51 -13.74 -17.55
N GLY A 140 -13.35 -13.10 -17.37
CA GLY A 140 -12.89 -12.70 -16.03
C GLY A 140 -13.90 -11.79 -15.33
N LYS A 141 -14.41 -10.77 -16.03
CA LYS A 141 -15.43 -9.85 -15.50
C LYS A 141 -16.72 -10.58 -15.08
N ASP A 142 -17.18 -11.52 -15.88
CA ASP A 142 -18.41 -12.27 -15.61
C ASP A 142 -18.24 -13.23 -14.43
N TYR A 143 -17.08 -13.90 -14.34
CA TYR A 143 -16.72 -14.69 -13.16
C TYR A 143 -16.73 -13.82 -11.89
N LEU A 144 -16.08 -12.66 -11.93
CA LEU A 144 -16.01 -11.75 -10.78
C LEU A 144 -17.38 -11.22 -10.36
N LYS A 145 -18.30 -10.95 -11.29
CA LYS A 145 -19.69 -10.60 -10.96
C LYS A 145 -20.44 -11.75 -10.29
N SER A 146 -20.16 -12.98 -10.71
CA SER A 146 -20.82 -14.17 -10.18
C SER A 146 -20.30 -14.56 -8.80
N GLN A 147 -18.98 -14.54 -8.59
CA GLN A 147 -18.34 -14.97 -7.33
C GLN A 147 -18.26 -13.84 -6.30
N TYR A 148 -18.06 -12.60 -6.76
CA TYR A 148 -17.91 -11.42 -5.91
C TYR A 148 -18.90 -10.34 -6.36
N PRO A 149 -20.19 -10.41 -6.00
CA PRO A 149 -21.21 -9.47 -6.46
C PRO A 149 -20.85 -8.00 -6.22
N ASP A 150 -20.22 -7.70 -5.08
CA ASP A 150 -19.77 -6.35 -4.71
C ASP A 150 -18.63 -5.82 -5.59
N SER A 151 -17.95 -6.71 -6.33
CA SER A 151 -16.86 -6.32 -7.24
C SER A 151 -17.37 -5.62 -8.49
N GLN A 152 -18.65 -5.82 -8.85
CA GLN A 152 -19.25 -5.36 -10.12
C GLN A 152 -18.46 -5.83 -11.36
N GLY A 153 -17.68 -6.91 -11.22
CA GLY A 153 -16.80 -7.44 -12.26
C GLY A 153 -15.45 -6.74 -12.38
N SER A 154 -15.11 -5.85 -11.45
CA SER A 154 -13.84 -5.14 -11.44
C SER A 154 -12.87 -5.79 -10.47
N ARG A 155 -11.70 -6.20 -10.96
CA ARG A 155 -10.56 -6.65 -10.14
C ARG A 155 -10.10 -5.60 -9.13
N LEU A 156 -10.25 -4.31 -9.46
CA LEU A 156 -9.96 -3.20 -8.55
C LEU A 156 -10.86 -3.20 -7.32
N MET A 157 -12.02 -3.85 -7.45
CA MET A 157 -12.99 -3.94 -6.38
C MET A 157 -12.75 -5.15 -5.47
N LEU A 158 -11.73 -5.97 -5.72
CA LEU A 158 -11.39 -7.11 -4.87
C LEU A 158 -10.45 -6.71 -3.74
N THR A 159 -10.59 -7.36 -2.59
CA THR A 159 -9.59 -7.34 -1.51
C THR A 159 -8.37 -8.19 -1.89
N CYS A 160 -7.29 -8.11 -1.10
CA CYS A 160 -6.13 -8.97 -1.29
C CYS A 160 -6.51 -10.47 -1.25
N SER A 161 -7.33 -10.89 -0.28
CA SER A 161 -7.83 -12.29 -0.21
C SER A 161 -8.60 -12.68 -1.46
N GLN A 162 -9.61 -11.88 -1.86
CA GLN A 162 -10.43 -12.19 -3.02
C GLN A 162 -9.63 -12.22 -4.33
N MET A 163 -8.60 -11.37 -4.45
CA MET A 163 -7.71 -11.41 -5.61
C MET A 163 -6.87 -12.69 -5.63
N LYS A 164 -6.37 -13.15 -4.47
CA LYS A 164 -5.63 -14.42 -4.37
C LYS A 164 -6.49 -15.62 -4.68
N GLU A 165 -7.72 -15.65 -4.15
CA GLU A 165 -8.69 -16.70 -4.47
C GLU A 165 -8.98 -16.77 -5.98
N PHE A 166 -9.14 -15.61 -6.62
CA PHE A 166 -9.31 -15.55 -8.07
C PHE A 166 -8.06 -16.04 -8.82
N LEU A 167 -6.86 -15.67 -8.38
CA LEU A 167 -5.61 -16.14 -8.96
C LEU A 167 -5.48 -17.67 -8.83
N ASP A 168 -5.73 -18.22 -7.65
CA ASP A 168 -5.69 -19.66 -7.38
C ASP A 168 -6.65 -20.43 -8.28
N TYR A 169 -7.87 -19.93 -8.43
CA TYR A 169 -8.85 -20.50 -9.37
C TYR A 169 -8.34 -20.53 -10.81
N LEU A 170 -7.69 -19.46 -11.28
CA LEU A 170 -7.10 -19.43 -12.62
C LEU A 170 -5.93 -20.41 -12.76
N GLN A 171 -5.09 -20.53 -11.73
CA GLN A 171 -3.97 -21.48 -11.71
C GLN A 171 -4.44 -22.93 -11.71
N GLN A 172 -5.51 -23.24 -10.97
CA GLN A 172 -6.13 -24.56 -10.99
C GLN A 172 -6.79 -24.86 -12.35
N THR A 173 -7.43 -23.86 -12.95
CA THR A 173 -7.98 -23.98 -14.32
C THR A 173 -6.87 -24.22 -15.35
N ALA A 174 -5.73 -23.54 -15.22
CA ALA A 174 -4.55 -23.75 -16.06
C ALA A 174 -3.98 -25.16 -15.91
N SER A 175 -3.82 -25.61 -14.66
CA SER A 175 -3.30 -26.94 -14.33
C SER A 175 -4.19 -28.04 -14.88
N SER A 176 -5.52 -27.87 -14.78
CA SER A 176 -6.47 -28.83 -15.34
C SER A 176 -6.48 -28.87 -16.87
N ASN A 177 -6.14 -27.77 -17.55
CA ASN A 177 -6.02 -27.73 -19.01
C ASN A 177 -4.72 -28.36 -19.52
N GLU A 178 -3.64 -28.38 -18.72
CA GLU A 178 -2.35 -28.99 -19.10
C GLU A 178 -2.38 -30.53 -19.02
N GLU A 179 -3.25 -31.14 -18.21
CA GLU A 179 -3.37 -32.61 -18.11
C GLU A 179 -4.10 -33.29 -19.29
N PHE A 180 -4.66 -32.51 -20.23
CA PHE A 180 -5.44 -33.03 -21.36
C PHE A 180 -4.71 -32.98 -22.72
N PHE A 181 -3.39 -32.72 -22.73
CA PHE A 181 -2.55 -32.70 -23.94
C PHE A 181 -1.55 -33.85 -24.02
#